data_AF-A0A2U1P2M7-F1
#
_entry.id   AF-A0A2U1P2M7-F1
#
_cell.length_a   1.000
_cell.length_b   1.000
_cell.length_c   1.000
_cell.angle_alpha   90.00
_cell.angle_beta   90.00
_cell.angle_gamma   90.00
#
_symmetry.space_group_name_H-M   'P 1'
#
loop_
_entity.id
_entity.type
_entity.pdbx_description
1 polymer ?
#
loop_
_entity_poly.entity_id
_entity_poly.type
_entity_poly.pdbx_seq_one_letter_code
_entity_poly.pdbx_strand_id
1 'polypeptide(L)'
;MAHKHYGGLGVSSLYALNRALLFKWIWPFLSSQSGLWLSVIKAIHASKDVWVAQKSQNPDFVISFQRRPIGCIEESQFQELSLLLSSVVLSSSSDCWSWTLNCHGDFSVKSAREEIDKHLLITSSSSTGWSKLLHIKLNVFAWRMFLDKLTTRINLSNRGLDVPCMLCSNCGNEVESRNHLFFGCLMALDLFWLLGRWWNIDIINFINPFF
;
A
#
# COMPACT_ATOMS: atom_id res chain seq x y z
N MET A 1 -1.99 3.89 -3.59
CA MET A 1 -3.20 4.47 -4.19
C MET A 1 -4.31 3.46 -4.00
N ALA A 2 -5.46 3.86 -3.44
CA ALA A 2 -6.52 2.93 -3.03
C ALA A 2 -7.14 2.14 -4.21
N HIS A 3 -7.79 1.02 -3.89
CA HIS A 3 -8.60 0.29 -4.86
C HIS A 3 -9.77 1.15 -5.36
N LYS A 4 -10.30 0.89 -6.57
CA LYS A 4 -11.42 1.67 -7.13
C LYS A 4 -12.65 1.68 -6.21
N HIS A 5 -12.95 0.54 -5.59
CA HIS A 5 -14.05 0.40 -4.62
C HIS A 5 -13.89 1.29 -3.37
N TYR A 6 -12.66 1.69 -3.05
CA TYR A 6 -12.33 2.57 -1.91
C TYR A 6 -11.95 3.99 -2.37
N GLY A 7 -12.41 4.38 -3.55
CA GLY A 7 -12.21 5.74 -4.05
C GLY A 7 -10.81 6.05 -4.57
N GLY A 8 -10.01 5.04 -4.92
CA GLY A 8 -8.72 5.25 -5.57
C GLY A 8 -8.72 4.99 -7.07
N LEU A 9 -7.55 5.16 -7.70
CA LEU A 9 -7.36 5.02 -9.15
C LEU A 9 -7.51 3.57 -9.65
N GLY A 10 -7.54 2.59 -8.73
CA GLY A 10 -7.43 1.17 -9.08
C GLY A 10 -6.01 0.75 -9.47
N VAL A 11 -5.04 1.60 -9.16
CA VAL A 11 -3.63 1.31 -9.32
C VAL A 11 -3.08 0.96 -7.95
N SER A 12 -2.59 -0.27 -7.80
CA SER A 12 -1.94 -0.76 -6.58
C SER A 12 -0.71 0.08 -6.22
N SER A 13 -0.26 0.00 -4.97
CA SER A 13 1.01 0.63 -4.59
C SER A 13 2.19 0.03 -5.36
N LEU A 14 3.10 0.87 -5.88
CA LEU A 14 4.38 0.42 -6.44
C LEU A 14 5.19 -0.35 -5.38
N TYR A 15 5.08 0.04 -4.11
CA TYR A 15 5.68 -0.67 -3.00
C TYR A 15 5.17 -2.11 -2.90
N ALA A 16 3.84 -2.29 -2.93
CA ALA A 16 3.21 -3.61 -2.87
C ALA A 16 3.58 -4.46 -4.08
N LEU A 17 3.61 -3.86 -5.28
CA LEU A 17 4.04 -4.54 -6.50
C LEU A 17 5.51 -5.00 -6.42
N ASN A 18 6.42 -4.12 -6.01
CA ASN A 18 7.84 -4.46 -5.89
C ASN A 18 8.06 -5.59 -4.87
N ARG A 19 7.40 -5.54 -3.71
CA ARG A 19 7.46 -6.60 -2.71
C ARG A 19 6.88 -7.91 -3.24
N ALA A 20 5.71 -7.88 -3.90
CA ALA A 20 5.11 -9.06 -4.50
C ALA A 20 6.01 -9.68 -5.58
N LEU A 21 6.74 -8.87 -6.36
CA LEU A 21 7.71 -9.36 -7.33
C LEU A 21 8.92 -10.02 -6.68
N LEU A 22 9.40 -9.51 -5.54
CA LEU A 22 10.44 -10.20 -4.75
C LEU A 22 9.92 -11.57 -4.27
N PHE A 23 8.70 -11.62 -3.74
CA PHE A 23 8.08 -12.90 -3.34
C PHE A 23 7.90 -13.87 -4.49
N LYS A 24 7.69 -13.38 -5.73
CA LYS A 24 7.63 -14.23 -6.93
C LYS A 24 8.92 -15.03 -7.15
N TRP A 25 10.08 -14.50 -6.75
CA TRP A 25 11.36 -15.20 -6.85
C TRP A 25 11.64 -16.07 -5.62
N ILE A 26 11.24 -15.61 -4.44
CA ILE A 26 11.35 -16.37 -3.19
C ILE A 26 10.45 -17.61 -3.23
N TRP A 27 9.27 -17.53 -3.85
CA TRP A 27 8.33 -18.65 -3.83
C TRP A 27 8.86 -19.91 -4.52
N PRO A 28 9.40 -19.87 -5.76
CA PRO A 28 10.09 -21.01 -6.34
C PRO A 28 11.33 -21.44 -5.56
N PHE A 29 12.04 -20.50 -4.90
CA PHE A 29 13.17 -20.86 -4.03
C PHE A 29 12.74 -21.82 -2.90
N LEU A 30 11.57 -21.57 -2.33
CA LEU A 30 11.01 -22.34 -1.21
C LEU A 30 10.26 -23.59 -1.66
N SER A 31 9.43 -23.48 -2.70
CA SER A 31 8.50 -24.54 -3.13
C SER A 31 9.08 -25.49 -4.18
N SER A 32 10.03 -25.04 -5.00
CA SER A 32 10.60 -25.83 -6.09
C SER A 32 12.03 -26.24 -5.76
N GLN A 33 12.37 -27.51 -5.98
CA GLN A 33 13.74 -28.00 -5.74
C GLN A 33 14.63 -28.04 -7.00
N SER A 34 14.11 -27.65 -8.17
CA SER A 34 14.81 -27.78 -9.44
C SER A 34 15.25 -26.42 -9.99
N GLY A 35 16.55 -26.27 -10.21
CA GLY A 35 17.15 -25.11 -10.87
C GLY A 35 18.58 -24.84 -10.41
N LEU A 36 19.48 -24.57 -11.35
CA LEU A 36 20.91 -24.33 -11.05
C LEU A 36 21.12 -23.16 -10.07
N TRP A 37 20.32 -22.10 -10.18
CA TRP A 37 20.40 -20.94 -9.28
C TRP A 37 20.03 -21.30 -7.82
N LEU A 38 19.07 -22.21 -7.61
CA LEU A 38 18.74 -22.71 -6.27
C LEU A 38 19.91 -23.48 -5.67
N SER A 39 20.56 -24.33 -6.47
CA SER A 39 21.73 -25.12 -6.03
C SER A 39 22.87 -24.21 -5.58
N VAL A 40 23.13 -23.13 -6.32
CA VAL A 40 24.14 -22.13 -5.94
C VAL A 40 23.78 -21.45 -4.62
N ILE A 41 22.54 -20.96 -4.47
CA ILE A 41 22.11 -20.31 -3.22
C ILE A 41 22.18 -21.28 -2.04
N LYS A 42 21.73 -22.53 -2.21
CA LYS A 42 21.82 -23.57 -1.18
C LYS A 42 23.27 -23.89 -0.82
N ALA A 43 24.17 -23.98 -1.79
CA ALA A 43 25.59 -24.20 -1.54
C ALA A 43 26.25 -23.06 -0.74
N ILE A 44 25.83 -21.80 -1.00
CA ILE A 44 26.36 -20.63 -0.29
C ILE A 44 25.77 -20.48 1.11
N HIS A 45 24.47 -20.77 1.28
CA HIS A 45 23.72 -20.36 2.48
C HIS A 45 23.09 -21.48 3.30
N ALA A 46 22.89 -22.67 2.72
CA ALA A 46 22.14 -23.76 3.34
C ALA A 46 23.04 -24.88 3.91
N SER A 47 24.35 -24.65 4.07
CA SER A 47 25.28 -25.59 4.70
C SER A 47 25.08 -25.65 6.23
N LYS A 48 23.91 -26.13 6.66
CA LYS A 48 23.61 -26.43 8.06
C LYS A 48 22.93 -27.79 8.12
N ASP A 49 23.71 -28.82 8.42
CA ASP A 49 23.25 -30.20 8.64
C ASP A 49 22.51 -30.35 9.99
N VAL A 50 21.55 -29.48 10.27
CA VAL A 50 20.81 -29.48 11.53
C VAL A 50 19.32 -29.33 11.24
N TRP A 51 18.57 -30.38 11.51
CA TRP A 51 17.11 -30.38 11.35
C TRP A 51 16.42 -29.88 12.61
N VAL A 52 15.34 -29.09 12.44
CA VAL A 52 14.52 -28.63 13.58
C VAL A 52 13.99 -29.82 14.39
N ALA A 53 13.63 -30.92 13.71
CA ALA A 53 13.20 -32.15 14.36
C ALA A 53 14.24 -32.74 15.31
N GLN A 54 15.53 -32.69 14.96
CA GLN A 54 16.61 -33.15 15.83
C GLN A 54 16.81 -32.23 17.04
N LYS A 55 16.64 -30.91 16.86
CA LYS A 55 16.74 -29.95 17.96
C LYS A 55 15.54 -30.01 18.90
N SER A 56 14.35 -30.29 18.37
CA SER A 56 13.10 -30.41 19.13
C SER A 56 13.07 -31.63 20.06
N GLN A 57 13.89 -32.66 19.81
CA GLN A 57 14.01 -33.83 20.68
C GLN A 57 14.87 -33.57 21.92
N ASN A 58 15.60 -32.45 21.97
CA ASN A 58 16.37 -32.11 23.17
C ASN A 58 15.43 -31.66 24.29
N PRO A 59 15.59 -32.19 25.52
CA PRO A 59 14.78 -31.79 26.65
C PRO A 59 14.97 -30.32 27.05
N ASP A 60 16.08 -29.70 26.64
CA ASP A 60 16.34 -28.28 26.82
C ASP A 60 16.59 -27.58 25.47
N PHE A 61 15.53 -26.96 24.94
CA PHE A 61 15.57 -26.21 23.68
C PHE A 61 16.49 -24.98 23.75
N VAL A 62 16.81 -24.48 24.95
CA VAL A 62 17.74 -23.36 25.18
C VAL A 62 19.13 -23.65 24.58
N ILE A 63 19.54 -24.92 24.55
CA ILE A 63 20.84 -25.36 24.02
C ILE A 63 20.98 -25.06 22.50
N SER A 64 19.86 -24.82 21.81
CA SER A 64 19.87 -24.45 20.39
C SER A 64 20.20 -22.99 20.14
N PHE A 65 20.12 -22.12 21.16
CA PHE A 65 20.39 -20.69 21.04
C PHE A 65 21.87 -20.39 21.29
N GLN A 66 22.39 -19.36 20.62
CA GLN A 66 23.78 -18.90 20.84
C GLN A 66 24.00 -18.35 22.26
N ARG A 67 22.93 -17.84 22.91
CA ARG A 67 22.94 -17.37 24.29
C ARG A 67 21.62 -17.71 24.98
N ARG A 68 21.65 -17.85 26.29
CA ARG A 68 20.42 -17.95 27.09
C ARG A 68 19.68 -16.59 27.12
N PRO A 69 18.34 -16.60 27.24
CA PRO A 69 17.59 -15.39 27.57
C PRO A 69 18.15 -14.75 28.84
N ILE A 70 18.26 -13.42 28.88
CA ILE A 70 18.94 -12.69 29.98
C ILE A 70 17.93 -12.19 31.04
N GLY A 71 16.73 -12.79 31.09
CA GLY A 71 15.66 -12.41 32.02
C GLY A 71 14.66 -11.38 31.44
N CYS A 72 13.69 -10.99 32.26
CA CYS A 72 12.60 -10.07 31.90
C CYS A 72 11.74 -10.59 30.74
N ILE A 73 11.56 -9.77 29.70
CA ILE A 73 10.68 -10.04 28.55
C ILE A 73 11.21 -11.23 27.73
N GLU A 74 12.53 -11.40 27.62
CA GLU A 74 13.10 -12.53 26.88
C GLU A 74 12.73 -13.87 27.54
N GLU A 75 12.75 -13.93 28.88
CA GLU A 75 12.41 -15.15 29.62
C GLU A 75 10.91 -15.47 29.51
N SER A 76 10.03 -14.47 29.61
CA SER A 76 8.59 -14.69 29.45
C SER A 76 8.23 -15.15 28.04
N GLN A 77 8.84 -14.54 27.00
CA GLN A 77 8.65 -14.96 25.61
C GLN A 77 9.19 -16.36 25.36
N PHE A 78 10.32 -16.71 25.99
CA PHE A 78 10.90 -18.04 25.88
C PHE A 78 10.01 -19.11 26.53
N GLN A 79 9.43 -18.82 27.69
CA GLN A 79 8.48 -19.72 28.35
C GLN A 79 7.21 -19.92 27.52
N GLU A 80 6.66 -18.84 26.95
CA GLU A 80 5.50 -18.91 26.05
C GLU A 80 5.80 -19.75 24.79
N LEU A 81 6.94 -19.50 24.16
CA LEU A 81 7.41 -20.29 23.02
C LEU A 81 7.57 -21.77 23.40
N SER A 82 8.15 -22.06 24.56
CA SER A 82 8.35 -23.43 25.04
C SER A 82 7.03 -24.16 25.26
N LEU A 83 6.01 -23.47 25.78
CA LEU A 83 4.65 -24.00 25.93
C LEU A 83 4.01 -24.29 24.56
N LEU A 84 4.11 -23.36 23.61
CA LEU A 84 3.60 -23.57 22.25
C LEU A 84 4.26 -24.80 21.59
N LEU A 85 5.58 -24.91 21.67
CA LEU A 85 6.36 -26.01 21.09
C LEU A 85 6.08 -27.37 21.76
N SER A 86 5.75 -27.39 23.06
CA SER A 86 5.44 -28.64 23.79
C SER A 86 4.26 -29.42 23.20
N SER A 87 3.35 -28.72 22.52
CA SER A 87 2.16 -29.29 21.88
C SER A 87 2.38 -29.73 20.43
N VAL A 88 3.54 -29.44 19.84
CA VAL A 88 3.82 -29.70 18.43
C VAL A 88 4.31 -31.14 18.26
N VAL A 89 3.56 -31.92 17.48
CA VAL A 89 3.98 -33.27 17.05
C VAL A 89 4.45 -33.18 15.61
N LEU A 90 5.75 -33.44 15.38
CA LEU A 90 6.33 -33.44 14.04
C LEU A 90 6.05 -34.78 13.34
N SER A 91 5.66 -34.73 12.07
CA SER A 91 5.55 -35.90 11.19
C SER A 91 6.85 -36.15 10.44
N SER A 92 7.04 -37.38 9.95
CA SER A 92 8.15 -37.75 9.06
C SER A 92 7.89 -37.36 7.59
N SER A 93 6.78 -36.67 7.31
CA SER A 93 6.48 -36.15 5.97
C SER A 93 7.46 -35.04 5.58
N SER A 94 7.78 -34.93 4.30
CA SER A 94 8.55 -33.80 3.79
C SER A 94 7.79 -32.48 4.00
N ASP A 95 8.50 -31.46 4.47
CA ASP A 95 7.95 -30.10 4.57
C ASP A 95 7.51 -29.58 3.20
N CYS A 96 6.37 -28.88 3.17
CA CYS A 96 5.86 -28.23 1.98
C CYS A 96 5.45 -26.80 2.30
N TRP A 97 5.85 -25.87 1.45
CA TRP A 97 5.40 -24.49 1.52
C TRP A 97 4.02 -24.35 0.89
N SER A 98 3.07 -23.75 1.60
CA SER A 98 1.73 -23.46 1.10
C SER A 98 1.43 -21.97 1.15
N TRP A 99 0.77 -21.46 0.11
CA TRP A 99 0.38 -20.06 0.01
C TRP A 99 -1.07 -19.92 0.47
N THR A 100 -1.28 -19.35 1.65
CA THR A 100 -2.62 -19.31 2.30
C THR A 100 -3.50 -18.16 1.82
N LEU A 101 -2.99 -17.25 0.99
CA LEU A 101 -3.73 -16.08 0.51
C LEU A 101 -4.61 -16.37 -0.72
N ASN A 102 -4.65 -17.62 -1.19
CA ASN A 102 -5.64 -18.07 -2.18
C ASN A 102 -6.02 -19.54 -1.95
N CYS A 103 -7.10 -19.96 -2.61
CA CYS A 103 -7.63 -21.32 -2.51
C CYS A 103 -6.80 -22.37 -3.26
N HIS A 104 -5.87 -21.96 -4.13
CA HIS A 104 -5.07 -22.88 -4.95
C HIS A 104 -3.77 -23.31 -4.26
N GLY A 105 -3.38 -22.66 -3.16
CA GLY A 105 -2.13 -22.96 -2.45
C GLY A 105 -0.86 -22.49 -3.16
N ASP A 106 -0.98 -21.95 -4.37
CA ASP A 106 0.11 -21.46 -5.19
C ASP A 106 0.30 -19.95 -5.02
N PHE A 107 1.54 -19.48 -5.08
CA PHE A 107 1.81 -18.06 -5.04
C PHE A 107 1.23 -17.31 -6.25
N SER A 108 0.57 -16.19 -5.97
CA SER A 108 0.19 -15.21 -6.98
C SER A 108 0.58 -13.81 -6.56
N VAL A 109 1.27 -13.11 -7.47
CA VAL A 109 1.61 -11.67 -7.32
C VAL A 109 0.38 -10.85 -6.99
N LYS A 110 -0.78 -11.20 -7.56
CA LYS A 110 -2.05 -10.52 -7.30
C LYS A 110 -2.44 -10.62 -5.81
N SER A 111 -2.48 -11.84 -5.27
CA SER A 111 -2.86 -12.08 -3.86
C SER A 111 -1.88 -11.46 -2.87
N ALA A 112 -0.57 -11.56 -3.12
CA ALA A 112 0.45 -10.93 -2.28
C ALA A 112 0.28 -9.41 -2.26
N ARG A 113 0.05 -8.82 -3.42
CA ARG A 113 -0.12 -7.37 -3.58
C ARG A 113 -1.38 -6.87 -2.89
N GLU A 114 -2.51 -7.55 -3.08
CA GLU A 114 -3.78 -7.19 -2.44
C GLU A 114 -3.66 -7.22 -0.93
N GLU A 115 -2.99 -8.23 -0.37
CA GLU A 115 -2.77 -8.31 1.08
C GLU A 115 -1.88 -7.19 1.61
N ILE A 116 -0.76 -6.89 0.92
CA ILE A 116 0.11 -5.78 1.31
C ILE A 116 -0.63 -4.43 1.21
N ASP A 117 -1.40 -4.24 0.14
CA ASP A 117 -2.16 -3.01 -0.08
C ASP A 117 -3.26 -2.81 0.99
N LYS A 118 -3.90 -3.89 1.49
CA LYS A 118 -4.87 -3.78 2.60
C LYS A 118 -4.28 -3.15 3.85
N HIS A 119 -3.04 -3.50 4.19
CA HIS A 119 -2.37 -2.99 5.41
C HIS A 119 -1.72 -1.61 5.20
N LEU A 120 -1.44 -1.22 3.96
CA LEU A 120 -0.75 0.04 3.66
C LEU A 120 -1.68 1.18 3.22
N LEU A 121 -2.82 0.86 2.63
CA LEU A 121 -3.70 1.86 2.03
C LEU A 121 -4.80 2.24 3.00
N ILE A 122 -4.76 3.49 3.46
CA ILE A 122 -5.88 4.11 4.18
C ILE A 122 -7.09 4.10 3.26
N THR A 123 -8.11 3.36 3.65
CA THR A 123 -9.39 3.29 2.96
C THR A 123 -10.19 4.54 3.30
N SER A 124 -10.35 5.47 2.37
CA SER A 124 -11.31 6.56 2.52
C SER A 124 -12.73 5.99 2.48
N SER A 125 -13.56 6.37 3.44
CA SER A 125 -14.95 5.91 3.58
C SER A 125 -15.85 6.32 2.40
N SER A 126 -15.48 7.37 1.66
CA SER A 126 -16.20 7.84 0.49
C SER A 126 -15.63 7.23 -0.81
N SER A 127 -16.43 6.42 -1.48
CA SER A 127 -16.10 5.94 -2.83
C SER A 127 -16.10 7.11 -3.82
N THR A 128 -15.03 7.29 -4.57
CA THR A 128 -15.00 8.29 -5.65
C THR A 128 -15.83 7.77 -6.83
N GLY A 129 -16.90 8.47 -7.18
CA GLY A 129 -17.74 8.15 -8.33
C GLY A 129 -17.01 8.40 -9.65
N TRP A 130 -16.37 7.37 -10.21
CA TRP A 130 -15.75 7.46 -11.53
C TRP A 130 -16.85 7.53 -12.61
N SER A 131 -16.95 8.66 -13.32
CA SER A 131 -17.94 8.81 -14.39
C SER A 131 -17.47 8.08 -15.65
N LYS A 132 -18.27 7.14 -16.17
CA LYS A 132 -17.98 6.46 -17.45
C LYS A 132 -18.09 7.39 -18.66
N LEU A 133 -18.80 8.51 -18.52
CA LEU A 133 -19.03 9.48 -19.59
C LEU A 133 -17.83 10.43 -19.80
N LEU A 134 -16.99 10.57 -18.77
CA LEU A 134 -15.84 11.48 -18.82
C LEU A 134 -14.58 10.74 -19.21
N HIS A 135 -13.76 11.38 -20.04
CA HIS A 135 -12.43 10.88 -20.37
C HIS A 135 -11.60 10.70 -19.08
N ILE A 136 -10.75 9.67 -19.04
CA ILE A 136 -9.98 9.31 -17.84
C ILE A 136 -9.17 10.48 -17.25
N LYS A 137 -8.65 11.37 -18.11
CA LYS A 137 -7.93 12.58 -17.68
C LYS A 137 -8.79 13.51 -16.82
N LEU A 138 -10.06 13.73 -17.19
CA LEU A 138 -10.99 14.58 -16.43
C LEU A 138 -11.35 13.95 -15.10
N ASN A 139 -11.58 12.64 -15.11
CA ASN A 139 -11.83 11.86 -13.90
C ASN A 139 -10.63 11.89 -12.92
N VAL A 140 -9.40 11.70 -13.42
CA VAL A 140 -8.17 11.79 -12.61
C VAL A 140 -7.98 13.20 -12.06
N PHE A 141 -8.27 14.22 -12.87
CA PHE A 141 -8.19 15.61 -12.44
C PHE A 141 -9.20 15.91 -11.32
N ALA A 142 -10.47 15.57 -11.51
CA ALA A 142 -11.50 15.72 -10.49
C ALA A 142 -11.13 14.97 -9.21
N TRP A 143 -10.68 13.72 -9.32
CA TRP A 143 -10.20 12.93 -8.19
C TRP A 143 -9.07 13.64 -7.41
N ARG A 144 -8.08 14.22 -8.10
CA ARG A 144 -7.01 15.01 -7.47
C ARG A 144 -7.53 16.28 -6.81
N MET A 145 -8.54 16.92 -7.38
CA MET A 145 -9.21 18.08 -6.80
C MET A 145 -9.94 17.73 -5.49
N PHE A 146 -10.70 16.63 -5.47
CA PHE A 146 -11.39 16.14 -4.26
C PHE A 146 -10.44 15.82 -3.11
N LEU A 147 -9.25 15.29 -3.41
CA LEU A 147 -8.22 14.98 -2.41
C LEU A 147 -7.35 16.17 -1.99
N ASP A 148 -7.60 17.37 -2.52
CA ASP A 148 -6.75 18.55 -2.38
C ASP A 148 -5.28 18.28 -2.76
N LYS A 149 -5.08 17.57 -3.88
CA LYS A 149 -3.75 17.19 -4.40
C LYS A 149 -3.39 17.88 -5.71
N LEU A 150 -4.08 18.98 -6.02
CA LEU A 150 -3.71 19.87 -7.11
C LEU A 150 -2.48 20.70 -6.72
N THR A 151 -1.72 21.13 -7.72
CA THR A 151 -0.49 21.92 -7.56
C THR A 151 -0.82 23.40 -7.35
N THR A 152 -1.64 23.71 -6.36
CA THR A 152 -1.96 25.07 -5.95
C THR A 152 -0.83 25.64 -5.10
N ARG A 153 -0.65 26.98 -5.05
CA ARG A 153 0.39 27.62 -4.22
C ARG A 153 0.38 27.12 -2.77
N ILE A 154 -0.82 27.01 -2.16
CA ILE A 154 -0.95 26.50 -0.79
C ILE A 154 -0.46 25.05 -0.65
N ASN A 155 -0.76 24.17 -1.60
CA ASN A 155 -0.33 22.78 -1.57
C ASN A 155 1.17 22.62 -1.87
N LEU A 156 1.77 23.52 -2.66
CA LEU A 156 3.20 23.53 -2.90
C LEU A 156 3.96 23.96 -1.64
N SER A 157 3.52 25.03 -0.97
CA SER A 157 4.09 25.49 0.29
C SER A 157 3.96 24.43 1.40
N ASN A 158 2.81 23.78 1.53
CA ASN A 158 2.60 22.68 2.49
C ASN A 158 3.53 21.47 2.24
N ARG A 159 4.11 21.34 1.05
CA ARG A 159 5.12 20.31 0.72
C ARG A 159 6.56 20.79 0.94
N GLY A 160 6.75 21.97 1.51
CA GLY A 160 8.06 22.57 1.79
C GLY A 160 8.74 23.14 0.56
N LEU A 161 8.00 23.41 -0.53
CA LEU A 161 8.56 24.15 -1.67
C LEU A 161 8.55 25.65 -1.37
N ASP A 162 9.63 26.32 -1.72
CA ASP A 162 9.72 27.77 -1.61
C ASP A 162 8.80 28.43 -2.64
N VAL A 163 7.80 29.16 -2.15
CA VAL A 163 6.76 29.81 -2.95
C VAL A 163 6.79 31.29 -2.60
N PRO A 164 7.37 32.16 -3.46
CA PRO A 164 7.58 33.57 -3.14
C PRO A 164 6.29 34.36 -2.87
N CYS A 165 5.18 33.92 -3.44
CA CYS A 165 3.87 34.54 -3.28
C CYS A 165 2.77 33.49 -3.27
N MET A 166 1.90 33.57 -2.28
CA MET A 166 0.78 32.64 -2.08
C MET A 166 -0.49 33.05 -2.83
N LEU A 167 -0.51 34.26 -3.39
CA LEU A 167 -1.67 34.80 -4.08
C LEU A 167 -1.93 34.07 -5.40
N CYS A 168 -3.20 34.02 -5.78
CA CYS A 168 -3.66 33.42 -7.01
C CYS A 168 -3.02 34.11 -8.20
N SER A 169 -2.38 33.32 -9.06
CA SER A 169 -1.70 33.81 -10.27
C SER A 169 -2.66 34.48 -11.28
N ASN A 170 -3.96 34.28 -11.10
CA ASN A 170 -5.00 34.66 -12.04
C ASN A 170 -5.70 35.98 -11.66
N CYS A 171 -6.00 36.18 -10.37
CA CYS A 171 -6.67 37.41 -9.88
C CYS A 171 -5.78 38.29 -9.01
N GLY A 172 -4.70 37.75 -8.43
CA GLY A 172 -3.78 38.47 -7.55
C GLY A 172 -4.31 38.87 -6.17
N ASN A 173 -5.56 38.52 -5.82
CA ASN A 173 -6.24 39.10 -4.65
C ASN A 173 -6.37 38.16 -3.44
N GLU A 174 -6.49 36.85 -3.66
CA GLU A 174 -6.63 35.86 -2.58
C GLU A 174 -5.61 34.73 -2.72
N VAL A 175 -5.41 33.93 -1.66
CA VAL A 175 -4.52 32.76 -1.66
C VAL A 175 -4.98 31.73 -2.68
N GLU A 176 -4.05 31.21 -3.49
CA GLU A 176 -4.32 30.16 -4.47
C GLU A 176 -4.60 28.82 -3.77
N SER A 177 -5.87 28.59 -3.46
CA SER A 177 -6.40 27.31 -2.97
C SER A 177 -7.24 26.63 -4.06
N ARG A 178 -7.57 25.34 -3.90
CA ARG A 178 -8.47 24.66 -4.83
C ARG A 178 -9.84 25.35 -4.89
N ASN A 179 -10.33 25.86 -3.77
CA ASN A 179 -11.65 26.48 -3.69
C ASN A 179 -11.65 27.83 -4.39
N HIS A 180 -10.62 28.65 -4.14
CA HIS A 180 -10.46 29.91 -4.84
C HIS A 180 -10.28 29.69 -6.34
N LEU A 181 -9.37 28.79 -6.76
CA LEU A 181 -9.04 28.59 -8.17
C LEU A 181 -10.25 28.19 -9.03
N PHE A 182 -11.18 27.38 -8.49
CA PHE A 182 -12.34 26.88 -9.26
C PHE A 182 -13.67 27.54 -8.90
N PHE A 183 -13.85 28.08 -7.70
CA PHE A 183 -15.18 28.53 -7.25
C PHE A 183 -15.20 29.97 -6.71
N GLY A 184 -14.04 30.56 -6.38
CA GLY A 184 -13.96 31.91 -5.80
C GLY A 184 -13.29 32.96 -6.70
N CYS A 185 -12.44 32.55 -7.63
CA CYS A 185 -11.70 33.45 -8.50
C CYS A 185 -12.65 34.12 -9.49
N LEU A 186 -12.61 35.45 -9.60
CA LEU A 186 -13.46 36.21 -10.54
C LEU A 186 -13.35 35.68 -11.97
N MET A 187 -12.12 35.40 -12.45
CA MET A 187 -11.93 34.83 -13.77
C MET A 187 -12.58 33.44 -13.91
N ALA A 188 -12.53 32.60 -12.87
CA ALA A 188 -13.18 31.30 -12.92
C ALA A 188 -14.71 31.45 -12.97
N LEU A 189 -15.26 32.33 -12.14
CA LEU A 189 -16.69 32.64 -12.12
C LEU A 189 -17.16 33.14 -13.50
N ASP A 190 -16.44 34.08 -14.12
CA ASP A 190 -16.76 34.59 -15.45
C ASP A 190 -16.78 33.48 -16.52
N LEU A 191 -15.81 32.55 -16.48
CA LEU A 191 -15.79 31.39 -17.36
C LEU A 191 -17.01 30.48 -17.16
N PHE A 192 -17.41 30.23 -15.91
CA PHE A 192 -18.62 29.48 -15.63
C PHE A 192 -19.85 30.18 -16.19
N TRP A 193 -19.99 31.50 -15.99
CA TRP A 193 -21.11 32.25 -16.56
C TRP A 193 -21.17 32.16 -18.09
N LEU A 194 -20.03 32.25 -18.77
CA LEU A 194 -19.95 32.10 -20.23
C LEU A 194 -20.36 30.69 -20.68
N LEU A 195 -19.89 29.65 -19.98
CA LEU A 195 -20.26 28.26 -20.27
C LEU A 195 -21.74 27.99 -19.99
N GLY A 196 -22.29 28.52 -18.90
CA GLY A 196 -23.70 28.41 -18.54
C GLY A 196 -24.60 29.02 -19.60
N ARG A 197 -24.27 30.23 -20.09
CA ARG A 197 -24.96 30.85 -21.23
C ARG A 197 -24.85 30.01 -22.50
N TRP A 198 -23.67 29.45 -22.79
CA TRP A 198 -23.47 28.65 -23.99
C TRP A 198 -24.27 27.35 -23.99
N TRP A 199 -24.44 26.73 -22.82
CA TRP A 199 -25.21 25.50 -22.66
C TRP A 199 -26.67 25.73 -22.25
N ASN A 200 -27.08 26.99 -22.09
CA ASN A 200 -28.41 27.36 -21.60
C ASN A 200 -28.73 26.69 -20.25
N ILE A 201 -27.77 26.71 -19.33
CA ILE A 201 -27.87 26.16 -17.98
C ILE A 201 -27.66 27.30 -16.98
N ASP A 202 -28.58 27.41 -16.02
CA ASP A 202 -28.42 28.30 -14.88
C ASP A 202 -27.37 27.73 -13.91
N ILE A 203 -26.16 28.28 -13.97
CA ILE A 203 -25.11 27.95 -13.02
C ILE A 203 -25.32 28.80 -11.76
N ILE A 204 -26.05 28.25 -10.80
CA ILE A 204 -26.24 28.87 -9.49
C ILE A 204 -24.91 28.85 -8.75
N ASN A 205 -24.55 30.00 -8.16
CA ASN A 205 -23.33 30.25 -7.36
C ASN A 205 -22.83 28.98 -6.67
N PHE A 206 -21.63 28.53 -7.04
CA PHE A 206 -21.00 27.37 -6.43
C PHE A 206 -20.67 27.67 -4.96
N ILE A 207 -21.61 27.33 -4.07
CA ILE A 207 -21.30 27.21 -2.64
C ILE A 207 -20.29 26.07 -2.52
N ASN A 208 -19.15 26.39 -1.89
CA ASN A 208 -17.98 25.53 -1.77
C ASN A 208 -18.36 24.05 -1.52
N PRO A 209 -18.23 23.15 -2.51
CA PRO A 209 -18.76 21.79 -2.40
C PRO A 209 -17.89 20.88 -1.52
N PHE A 210 -16.86 21.43 -0.88
CA PHE A 210 -15.90 20.73 -0.04
C PHE A 210 -15.98 21.11 1.44
N PHE A 211 -17.01 21.88 1.83
CA PHE A 211 -17.33 22.24 3.22
C PHE A 211 -18.79 21.92 3.54
#